data_AF-A0A8J3ILB8-F1
#
_entry.id   AF-A0A8J3ILB8-F1
#
_cell.length_a   1.000
_cell.length_b   1.000
_cell.length_c   1.000
_cell.angle_alpha   90.00
_cell.angle_beta   90.00
_cell.angle_gamma   90.00
#
_symmetry.space_group_name_H-M   'P 1'
#
loop_
_entity.id
_entity.type
_entity.pdbx_description
1 polymer ?
#
loop_
_entity_poly.entity_id
_entity_poly.type
_entity_poly.pdbx_seq_one_letter_code
_entity_poly.pdbx_strand_id
1 'polypeptide(L)'
;MQELCLEQQNTSNQPLTHLTESIPAVSHIAPFEQKLLECYAERIALSVRRATNFTQSLLQQHLAPDITLLNRRGQPLILHGKDICNEGTWRKFLTAATLATPQLCSLVEGTETITRRYRSWLLTSYTQRYKNLVQPAHLTWFHHVTRLAVIWHIMEAKAQHSAFVDPWVAQEMEALEALGTLATEVAKAIHHIVKEPKEEAPRLLEHLYLVHAAEMTRPHLAPQPLPALPEGMHPPLALLPKGEQEQMGLPEETAQ
;
A
#
# COMPACT_ATOMS: atom_id res chain seq x y z
N MET A 1 56.34 -1.44 31.21
CA MET A 1 55.45 -0.47 31.90
C MET A 1 54.53 0.09 30.82
N GLN A 2 53.28 -0.40 30.71
CA GLN A 2 52.04 0.17 31.33
C GLN A 2 51.85 1.64 30.88
N GLU A 3 50.76 2.10 30.23
CA GLU A 3 49.30 1.84 30.28
C GLU A 3 48.65 2.18 28.91
N LEU A 4 47.74 1.37 28.35
CA LEU A 4 46.26 1.53 28.32
C LEU A 4 45.72 2.88 27.80
N CYS A 5 45.07 2.86 26.63
CA CYS A 5 43.81 3.59 26.40
C CYS A 5 42.98 2.89 25.31
N LEU A 6 41.76 2.46 25.68
CA LEU A 6 40.73 1.97 24.79
C LEU A 6 40.09 3.13 24.03
N GLU A 7 39.75 2.93 22.75
CA GLU A 7 38.52 3.52 22.20
C GLU A 7 37.71 2.44 21.46
N GLN A 8 36.56 2.15 22.05
CA GLN A 8 35.44 1.45 21.45
C GLN A 8 34.76 2.37 20.43
N GLN A 9 34.40 1.86 19.25
CA GLN A 9 33.27 2.38 18.47
C GLN A 9 32.32 1.25 18.07
N ASN A 10 31.58 0.80 19.08
CA ASN A 10 30.12 0.88 19.14
C ASN A 10 29.35 0.81 17.78
N THR A 11 29.18 -0.38 17.21
CA THR A 11 28.04 -0.67 16.32
C THR A 11 26.86 -1.09 17.20
N SER A 12 26.17 -0.09 17.75
CA SER A 12 24.96 -0.29 18.54
C SER A 12 23.79 -0.65 17.62
N ASN A 13 23.55 -1.95 17.44
CA ASN A 13 22.24 -2.47 17.04
C ASN A 13 21.28 -2.27 18.22
N GLN A 14 20.71 -1.07 18.35
CA GLN A 14 19.67 -0.82 19.34
C GLN A 14 18.31 -1.27 18.79
N PRO A 15 17.61 -2.20 19.47
CA PRO A 15 16.21 -2.45 19.20
C PRO A 15 15.39 -1.21 19.56
N LEU A 16 14.30 -0.96 18.81
CA LEU A 16 13.33 0.11 19.09
C LEU A 16 12.65 -0.11 20.46
N THR A 17 13.24 0.36 21.55
CA THR A 17 12.73 0.21 22.93
C THR A 17 12.10 1.47 23.52
N HIS A 18 11.59 2.39 22.71
CA HIS A 18 10.91 3.58 23.24
C HIS A 18 9.61 3.91 22.48
N LEU A 19 8.62 3.02 22.56
CA LEU A 19 7.21 3.34 22.30
C LEU A 19 6.31 2.45 23.20
N THR A 20 6.42 2.59 24.52
CA THR A 20 5.36 2.17 25.44
C THR A 20 4.35 3.31 25.55
N GLU A 21 3.52 3.45 24.50
CA GLU A 21 2.30 4.24 24.58
C GLU A 21 1.16 3.33 25.08
N SER A 22 0.47 3.81 26.11
CA SER A 22 -0.69 3.16 26.73
C SER A 22 -1.73 2.78 25.68
N ILE A 23 -2.01 1.48 25.59
CA ILE A 23 -3.06 0.91 24.74
C ILE A 23 -4.41 1.41 25.28
N PRO A 24 -5.23 2.16 24.51
CA PRO A 24 -6.60 2.46 24.91
C PRO A 24 -7.39 1.14 25.02
N ALA A 25 -8.29 1.08 26.00
CA ALA A 25 -9.08 -0.11 26.33
C ALA A 25 -9.56 -0.85 25.08
N VAL A 26 -9.11 -2.10 24.93
CA VAL A 26 -9.55 -3.00 23.87
C VAL A 26 -11.06 -3.15 24.01
N SER A 27 -11.81 -2.51 23.11
CA SER A 27 -13.22 -2.82 22.95
C SER A 27 -13.27 -4.28 22.50
N HIS A 28 -13.82 -5.15 23.33
CA HIS A 28 -14.01 -6.57 23.00
C HIS A 28 -15.08 -6.68 21.92
N ILE A 29 -14.68 -6.48 20.66
CA ILE A 29 -15.51 -6.76 19.49
C ILE A 29 -15.69 -8.28 19.42
N ALA A 30 -16.92 -8.76 19.24
CA ALA A 30 -17.17 -10.19 19.14
C ALA A 30 -16.45 -10.77 17.90
N PRO A 31 -15.97 -12.02 17.91
CA PRO A 31 -15.24 -12.60 16.76
C PRO A 31 -16.02 -12.56 15.43
N PHE A 32 -17.35 -12.59 15.48
CA PHE A 32 -18.22 -12.42 14.31
C PHE A 32 -18.20 -10.99 13.77
N GLU A 33 -18.33 -10.00 14.65
CA GLU A 33 -18.32 -8.58 14.31
C GLU A 33 -16.98 -8.15 13.71
N GLN A 34 -15.88 -8.69 14.23
CA GLN A 34 -14.53 -8.44 13.71
C GLN A 34 -14.36 -8.99 12.29
N LYS A 35 -14.87 -10.20 12.02
CA LYS A 35 -14.88 -10.77 10.67
C LYS A 35 -15.74 -9.95 9.72
N LEU A 36 -16.90 -9.48 10.17
CA LEU A 36 -17.77 -8.65 9.35
C LEU A 36 -17.11 -7.32 8.99
N LEU A 37 -16.48 -6.64 9.96
CA LEU A 37 -15.70 -5.43 9.71
C LEU A 37 -14.56 -5.68 8.72
N GLU A 38 -13.88 -6.80 8.83
CA GLU A 38 -12.82 -7.19 7.90
C GLU A 38 -13.38 -7.42 6.48
N CYS A 39 -14.54 -8.07 6.31
CA CYS A 39 -15.20 -8.18 5.00
C CYS A 39 -15.51 -6.79 4.40
N TYR A 40 -16.06 -5.87 5.21
CA TYR A 40 -16.29 -4.50 4.75
C TYR A 40 -14.98 -3.79 4.37
N ALA A 41 -13.92 -3.96 5.18
CA ALA A 41 -12.60 -3.40 4.92
C ALA A 41 -12.01 -3.94 3.60
N GLU A 42 -12.11 -5.23 3.35
CA GLU A 42 -11.63 -5.90 2.14
C GLU A 42 -12.30 -5.36 0.89
N ARG A 43 -13.64 -5.19 0.92
CA ARG A 43 -14.36 -4.59 -0.22
C ARG A 43 -13.96 -3.15 -0.49
N ILE A 44 -13.77 -2.35 0.56
CA ILE A 44 -13.32 -0.96 0.43
C ILE A 44 -11.89 -0.94 -0.13
N ALA A 45 -10.99 -1.75 0.42
CA ALA A 45 -9.59 -1.86 0.03
C ALA A 45 -9.41 -2.38 -1.40
N LEU A 46 -10.35 -3.17 -1.93
CA LEU A 46 -10.33 -3.62 -3.31
C LEU A 46 -10.31 -2.45 -4.32
N SER A 47 -10.94 -1.31 -3.98
CA SER A 47 -10.85 -0.09 -4.82
C SER A 47 -9.42 0.44 -4.97
N VAL A 48 -8.53 0.18 -4.00
CA VAL A 48 -7.11 0.55 -4.07
C VAL A 48 -6.36 -0.37 -5.02
N ARG A 49 -6.72 -1.66 -5.06
CA ARG A 49 -6.02 -2.69 -5.87
C ARG A 49 -6.54 -2.86 -7.29
N ARG A 50 -7.77 -2.44 -7.59
CA ARG A 50 -8.34 -2.48 -8.95
C ARG A 50 -7.59 -1.61 -9.97
N ALA A 51 -6.78 -0.67 -9.51
CA ALA A 51 -5.89 0.10 -10.37
C ALA A 51 -4.74 -0.76 -10.92
N THR A 52 -4.36 -0.52 -12.17
CA THR A 52 -3.27 -1.25 -12.84
C THR A 52 -1.90 -1.07 -12.17
N ASN A 53 -1.69 0.05 -11.49
CA ASN A 53 -0.51 0.32 -10.67
C ASN A 53 -0.84 1.34 -9.58
N PHE A 54 0.08 1.51 -8.63
CA PHE A 54 -0.12 2.40 -7.50
C PHE A 54 -0.35 3.86 -7.90
N THR A 55 0.32 4.36 -8.95
CA THR A 55 0.09 5.72 -9.46
C THR A 55 -1.35 5.92 -9.94
N GLN A 56 -1.93 4.95 -10.63
CA GLN A 56 -3.33 4.98 -11.03
C GLN A 56 -4.27 4.89 -9.82
N SER A 57 -3.90 4.12 -8.80
CA SER A 57 -4.65 4.04 -7.54
C SER A 57 -4.73 5.42 -6.87
N LEU A 58 -3.60 6.16 -6.80
CA LEU A 58 -3.59 7.51 -6.26
C LEU A 58 -4.54 8.45 -7.01
N LEU A 59 -4.53 8.40 -8.34
CA LEU A 59 -5.41 9.22 -9.18
C LEU A 59 -6.91 8.89 -8.95
N GLN A 60 -7.26 7.60 -8.84
CA GLN A 60 -8.62 7.16 -8.55
C GLN A 60 -9.11 7.62 -7.17
N GLN A 61 -8.19 7.81 -6.23
CA GLN A 61 -8.46 8.33 -4.88
C GLN A 61 -8.29 9.86 -4.80
N HIS A 62 -8.21 10.55 -5.94
CA HIS A 62 -8.04 12.00 -6.04
C HIS A 62 -6.79 12.56 -5.32
N LEU A 63 -5.70 11.79 -5.31
CA LEU A 63 -4.40 12.22 -4.79
C LEU A 63 -3.39 12.46 -5.91
N ALA A 64 -2.57 13.50 -5.74
CA ALA A 64 -1.45 13.76 -6.63
C ALA A 64 -0.47 12.57 -6.63
N PRO A 65 -0.03 12.07 -7.80
CA PRO A 65 0.95 10.98 -7.88
C PRO A 65 2.32 11.32 -7.30
N ASP A 66 2.67 12.61 -7.30
CA ASP A 66 3.92 13.15 -6.82
C ASP A 66 3.73 14.56 -6.27
N ILE A 67 4.68 14.99 -5.46
CA ILE A 67 4.76 16.36 -4.93
C ILE A 67 6.17 16.90 -5.13
N THR A 68 6.27 18.22 -5.30
CA THR A 68 7.55 18.91 -5.39
C THR A 68 7.92 19.50 -4.03
N LEU A 69 9.06 19.09 -3.52
CA LEU A 69 9.67 19.55 -2.27
C LEU A 69 10.85 20.46 -2.58
N LEU A 70 11.27 21.26 -1.60
CA LEU A 70 12.56 21.95 -1.62
C LEU A 70 13.51 21.23 -0.68
N ASN A 71 14.70 20.91 -1.16
CA ASN A 71 15.76 20.39 -0.30
C ASN A 71 16.34 21.51 0.59
N ARG A 72 17.22 21.16 1.53
CA ARG A 72 17.90 22.13 2.42
C ARG A 72 18.72 23.20 1.70
N ARG A 73 19.03 23.00 0.41
CA ARG A 73 19.76 23.95 -0.45
C ARG A 73 18.80 24.78 -1.32
N GLY A 74 17.49 24.67 -1.10
CA GLY A 74 16.46 25.35 -1.91
C GLY A 74 16.24 24.77 -3.30
N GLN A 75 16.81 23.59 -3.61
CA GLN A 75 16.64 22.97 -4.93
C GLN A 75 15.38 22.09 -4.95
N PRO A 76 14.65 22.05 -6.08
CA PRO A 76 13.48 21.22 -6.22
C PRO A 76 13.84 19.73 -6.17
N LEU A 77 13.03 18.96 -5.46
CA LEU A 77 13.10 17.52 -5.32
C LEU A 77 11.69 16.96 -5.50
N ILE A 78 11.51 16.06 -6.47
CA ILE A 78 10.22 15.39 -6.65
C ILE A 78 10.16 14.14 -5.77
N LEU A 79 9.09 13.99 -5.01
CA LEU A 79 8.79 12.78 -4.26
C LEU A 79 7.60 12.07 -4.91
N HIS A 80 7.84 10.87 -5.43
CA HIS A 80 6.81 10.08 -6.08
C HIS A 80 6.11 9.16 -5.08
N GLY A 81 4.78 9.09 -5.13
CA GLY A 81 4.00 8.17 -4.31
C GLY A 81 4.34 6.69 -4.60
N LYS A 82 4.70 6.35 -5.84
CA LYS A 82 5.17 5.00 -6.21
C LYS A 82 6.43 4.56 -5.44
N ASP A 83 7.26 5.49 -4.99
CA ASP A 83 8.47 5.15 -4.22
C ASP A 83 8.11 4.71 -2.79
N ILE A 84 6.98 5.20 -2.27
CA ILE A 84 6.40 4.83 -0.96
C ILE A 84 5.75 3.45 -1.03
N CYS A 85 5.10 3.10 -2.14
CA CYS A 85 4.53 1.76 -2.37
C CYS A 85 5.51 0.77 -3.04
N ASN A 86 6.79 1.14 -3.15
CA ASN A 86 7.75 0.28 -3.82
C ASN A 86 8.05 -0.97 -2.97
N GLU A 87 7.97 -2.15 -3.59
CA GLU A 87 8.23 -3.45 -2.94
C GLU A 87 9.60 -3.52 -2.24
N GLY A 88 10.64 -2.93 -2.83
CA GLY A 88 11.97 -2.87 -2.22
C GLY A 88 12.01 -1.95 -0.99
N THR A 89 11.27 -0.85 -1.00
CA THR A 89 11.10 0.01 0.19
C THR A 89 10.32 -0.72 1.27
N TRP A 90 9.21 -1.37 0.90
CA TRP A 90 8.35 -2.11 1.81
C TRP A 90 9.09 -3.24 2.52
N ARG A 91 9.86 -4.05 1.79
CA ARG A 91 10.67 -5.13 2.36
C ARG A 91 11.68 -4.64 3.40
N LYS A 92 12.35 -3.51 3.13
CA LYS A 92 13.29 -2.90 4.09
C LYS A 92 12.58 -2.46 5.37
N PHE A 93 11.37 -1.94 5.25
CA PHE A 93 10.53 -1.61 6.41
C PHE A 93 10.15 -2.88 7.18
N LEU A 94 9.67 -3.93 6.52
CA LEU A 94 9.31 -5.19 7.18
C LEU A 94 10.48 -5.78 7.98
N THR A 95 11.69 -5.78 7.41
CA THR A 95 12.91 -6.21 8.11
C THR A 95 13.20 -5.36 9.35
N ALA A 96 12.99 -4.04 9.28
CA ALA A 96 13.27 -3.13 10.39
C ALA A 96 12.19 -3.13 11.48
N ALA A 97 10.93 -3.36 11.13
CA ALA A 97 9.78 -3.22 12.02
C ALA A 97 9.42 -4.50 12.80
N THR A 98 10.02 -5.64 12.45
CA THR A 98 9.77 -6.96 13.05
C THR A 98 8.27 -7.24 13.24
N LEU A 99 7.49 -7.11 12.16
CA LEU A 99 6.04 -7.29 12.19
C LEU A 99 5.69 -8.79 12.11
N ALA A 100 4.68 -9.21 12.89
CA ALA A 100 4.16 -10.56 12.84
C ALA A 100 3.16 -10.72 11.67
N THR A 101 3.15 -11.88 11.01
CA THR A 101 2.27 -12.19 9.86
C THR A 101 0.77 -11.89 10.10
N PRO A 102 0.18 -12.17 11.28
CA PRO A 102 -1.23 -11.86 11.54
C PRO A 102 -1.56 -10.37 11.42
N GLN A 103 -0.61 -9.48 11.78
CA GLN A 103 -0.79 -8.04 11.68
C GLN A 103 -0.78 -7.57 10.22
N LEU A 104 0.02 -8.23 9.38
CA LEU A 104 0.13 -7.94 7.94
C LEU A 104 -1.08 -8.42 7.14
N CYS A 105 -1.95 -9.25 7.73
CA CYS A 105 -3.13 -9.82 7.06
C CYS A 105 -4.47 -9.29 7.61
N SER A 106 -4.47 -8.25 8.45
CA SER A 106 -5.68 -7.58 8.92
C SER A 106 -5.73 -6.12 8.47
N LEU A 107 -6.80 -5.76 7.75
CA LEU A 107 -7.09 -4.39 7.37
C LEU A 107 -7.66 -3.58 8.53
N VAL A 108 -8.48 -4.19 9.39
CA VAL A 108 -9.12 -3.49 10.52
C VAL A 108 -8.11 -3.16 11.62
N GLU A 109 -7.30 -4.13 12.04
CA GLU A 109 -6.35 -3.95 13.16
C GLU A 109 -4.97 -3.46 12.68
N GLY A 110 -4.54 -3.92 11.50
CA GLY A 110 -3.18 -3.70 10.99
C GLY A 110 -2.98 -2.31 10.40
N THR A 111 -3.94 -1.81 9.63
CA THR A 111 -3.71 -0.64 8.73
C THR A 111 -3.18 0.59 9.45
N GLU A 112 -3.84 1.05 10.51
CA GLU A 112 -3.45 2.29 11.20
C GLU A 112 -2.10 2.14 11.92
N THR A 113 -1.91 1.03 12.62
CA THR A 113 -0.68 0.73 13.35
C THR A 113 0.51 0.62 12.40
N ILE A 114 0.35 -0.10 11.30
CA ILE A 114 1.37 -0.29 10.28
C ILE A 114 1.64 1.03 9.55
N THR A 115 0.61 1.80 9.19
CA THR A 115 0.75 3.13 8.55
C THR A 115 1.58 4.06 9.42
N ARG A 116 1.26 4.16 10.72
CA ARG A 116 2.00 4.99 11.68
C ARG A 116 3.46 4.57 11.79
N ARG A 117 3.74 3.26 11.92
CA ARG A 117 5.09 2.72 11.99
C ARG A 117 5.87 2.96 10.70
N TYR A 118 5.25 2.71 9.56
CA TYR A 118 5.87 2.89 8.25
C TYR A 118 6.19 4.36 7.98
N ARG A 119 5.24 5.26 8.26
CA ARG A 119 5.44 6.71 8.17
C ARG A 119 6.60 7.19 9.04
N SER A 120 6.64 6.74 10.29
CA SER A 120 7.72 7.08 11.23
C SER A 120 9.07 6.62 10.69
N TRP A 121 9.16 5.37 10.23
CA TRP A 121 10.38 4.81 9.67
C TRP A 121 10.85 5.54 8.41
N LEU A 122 9.93 5.91 7.51
CA LEU A 122 10.25 6.69 6.31
C LEU A 122 10.86 8.06 6.65
N LEU A 123 10.29 8.74 7.65
CA LEU A 123 10.73 10.08 8.09
C LEU A 123 12.07 10.05 8.85
N THR A 124 12.36 8.97 9.57
CA THR A 124 13.48 8.91 10.53
C THR A 124 14.67 8.07 10.05
N SER A 125 14.40 6.91 9.46
CA SER A 125 15.38 5.83 9.27
C SER A 125 15.66 5.46 7.81
N TYR A 126 14.75 5.75 6.87
CA TYR A 126 14.90 5.26 5.49
C TYR A 126 15.82 6.12 4.61
N THR A 127 15.38 7.32 4.20
CA THR A 127 16.19 8.22 3.36
C THR A 127 16.00 9.67 3.76
N GLN A 128 17.00 10.51 3.47
CA GLN A 128 16.95 11.95 3.80
C GLN A 128 15.87 12.71 3.01
N ARG A 129 15.34 12.14 1.91
CA ARG A 129 14.34 12.79 1.05
C ARG A 129 13.07 13.15 1.82
N TYR A 130 12.60 12.25 2.68
CA TYR A 130 11.39 12.44 3.48
C TYR A 130 11.53 13.50 4.58
N LYS A 131 12.76 13.87 4.98
CA LYS A 131 13.00 14.93 5.96
C LYS A 131 12.72 16.34 5.42
N ASN A 132 12.45 16.48 4.12
CA ASN A 132 12.06 17.74 3.50
C ASN A 132 10.52 17.95 3.51
N LEU A 133 9.75 17.00 4.06
CA LEU A 133 8.32 17.14 4.30
C LEU A 133 8.07 18.06 5.50
N VAL A 134 8.03 19.37 5.27
CA VAL A 134 7.88 20.38 6.32
C VAL A 134 6.54 21.12 6.30
N GLN A 135 5.91 21.23 5.13
CA GLN A 135 4.65 21.95 5.00
C GLN A 135 3.48 21.04 5.41
N PRO A 136 2.43 21.59 6.05
CA PRO A 136 1.24 20.81 6.44
C PRO A 136 0.63 20.04 5.26
N ALA A 137 0.47 20.67 4.10
CA ALA A 137 -0.07 20.02 2.90
C ALA A 137 0.75 18.79 2.47
N HIS A 138 2.09 18.87 2.52
CA HIS A 138 2.96 17.75 2.19
C HIS A 138 2.82 16.59 3.19
N LEU A 139 2.63 16.91 4.47
CA LEU A 139 2.43 15.91 5.52
C LEU A 139 1.07 15.22 5.39
N THR A 140 0.02 15.95 5.00
CA THR A 140 -1.31 15.38 4.74
C THR A 140 -1.28 14.46 3.54
N TRP A 141 -0.72 14.92 2.41
CA TRP A 141 -0.48 14.09 1.23
C TRP A 141 0.29 12.82 1.60
N PHE A 142 1.40 12.97 2.33
CA PHE A 142 2.26 11.86 2.72
C PHE A 142 1.53 10.85 3.61
N HIS A 143 0.69 11.32 4.53
CA HIS A 143 -0.15 10.46 5.35
C HIS A 143 -1.11 9.62 4.50
N HIS A 144 -1.86 10.26 3.59
CA HIS A 144 -2.82 9.59 2.73
C HIS A 144 -2.15 8.58 1.78
N VAL A 145 -1.05 8.96 1.13
CA VAL A 145 -0.29 8.08 0.24
C VAL A 145 0.31 6.89 1.00
N THR A 146 0.87 7.11 2.20
CA THR A 146 1.41 6.02 3.02
C THR A 146 0.32 5.04 3.44
N ARG A 147 -0.86 5.54 3.82
CA ARG A 147 -2.02 4.71 4.19
C ARG A 147 -2.45 3.82 3.03
N LEU A 148 -2.58 4.40 1.83
CA LEU A 148 -2.92 3.63 0.63
C LEU A 148 -1.86 2.59 0.26
N ALA A 149 -0.57 2.92 0.41
CA ALA A 149 0.52 1.97 0.19
C ALA A 149 0.46 0.80 1.18
N VAL A 150 0.13 1.07 2.45
CA VAL A 150 -0.05 -0.01 3.45
C VAL A 150 -1.25 -0.87 3.12
N ILE A 151 -2.40 -0.29 2.76
CA ILE A 151 -3.57 -1.05 2.32
C ILE A 151 -3.22 -1.92 1.11
N TRP A 152 -2.48 -1.36 0.14
CA TRP A 152 -2.02 -2.08 -1.04
C TRP A 152 -1.23 -3.33 -0.65
N HIS A 153 -0.23 -3.20 0.23
CA HIS A 153 0.60 -4.30 0.67
C HIS A 153 -0.10 -5.29 1.61
N ILE A 154 -1.06 -4.85 2.43
CA ILE A 154 -1.90 -5.76 3.22
C ILE A 154 -2.75 -6.62 2.29
N MET A 155 -3.35 -6.05 1.24
CA MET A 155 -4.12 -6.82 0.26
C MET A 155 -3.25 -7.85 -0.47
N GLU A 156 -2.01 -7.51 -0.84
CA GLU A 156 -1.05 -8.45 -1.42
C GLU A 156 -0.67 -9.56 -0.43
N ALA A 157 -0.39 -9.22 0.83
CA ALA A 157 -0.08 -10.22 1.86
C ALA A 157 -1.27 -11.16 2.10
N LYS A 158 -2.50 -10.64 2.13
CA LYS A 158 -3.71 -11.45 2.27
C LYS A 158 -3.91 -12.41 1.10
N ALA A 159 -3.58 -12.00 -0.13
CA ALA A 159 -3.62 -12.89 -1.29
C ALA A 159 -2.57 -14.00 -1.17
N GLN A 160 -1.32 -13.65 -0.89
CA GLN A 160 -0.21 -14.60 -0.73
C GLN A 160 -0.46 -15.64 0.39
N HIS A 161 -1.15 -15.25 1.45
CA HIS A 161 -1.45 -16.11 2.59
C HIS A 161 -2.87 -16.70 2.59
N SER A 162 -3.65 -16.47 1.52
CA SER A 162 -5.05 -16.90 1.44
C SER A 162 -5.88 -16.49 2.67
N ALA A 163 -5.68 -15.26 3.14
CA ALA A 163 -6.19 -14.75 4.42
C ALA A 163 -7.37 -13.77 4.28
N PHE A 164 -8.05 -13.77 3.13
CA PHE A 164 -9.27 -13.01 2.92
C PHE A 164 -10.46 -13.64 3.67
N VAL A 165 -11.31 -12.79 4.25
CA VAL A 165 -12.55 -13.19 4.92
C VAL A 165 -13.72 -13.21 3.92
N ASP A 166 -13.75 -12.28 2.97
CA ASP A 166 -14.71 -12.22 1.88
C ASP A 166 -14.20 -13.04 0.67
N PRO A 167 -14.84 -14.18 0.34
CA PRO A 167 -14.43 -15.02 -0.79
C PRO A 167 -14.50 -14.31 -2.14
N TRP A 168 -15.42 -13.35 -2.30
CA TRP A 168 -15.52 -12.59 -3.54
C TRP A 168 -14.29 -11.69 -3.72
N VAL A 169 -13.84 -11.02 -2.65
CA VAL A 169 -12.62 -10.20 -2.71
C VAL A 169 -11.39 -11.06 -2.96
N ALA A 170 -11.32 -12.26 -2.36
CA ALA A 170 -10.25 -13.22 -2.62
C ALA A 170 -10.14 -13.57 -4.10
N GLN A 171 -11.27 -13.88 -4.75
CA GLN A 171 -11.31 -14.21 -6.17
C GLN A 171 -10.95 -13.01 -7.06
N GLU A 172 -11.44 -11.81 -6.74
CA GLU A 172 -11.08 -10.59 -7.47
C GLU A 172 -9.56 -10.32 -7.40
N MET A 173 -8.96 -10.52 -6.22
CA MET A 173 -7.52 -10.36 -6.03
C MET A 173 -6.72 -11.42 -6.79
N GLU A 174 -7.15 -12.67 -6.80
CA GLU A 174 -6.54 -13.73 -7.62
C GLU A 174 -6.57 -13.38 -9.11
N ALA A 175 -7.72 -12.88 -9.61
CA ALA A 175 -7.84 -12.44 -10.99
C ALA A 175 -6.92 -11.24 -11.31
N LEU A 176 -6.81 -10.26 -10.40
CA LEU A 176 -5.92 -9.11 -10.56
C LEU A 176 -4.44 -9.53 -10.60
N GLU A 177 -4.03 -10.51 -9.79
CA GLU A 177 -2.66 -11.06 -9.79
C GLU A 177 -2.36 -11.85 -11.07
N ALA A 178 -3.33 -12.65 -11.54
CA ALA A 178 -3.22 -13.36 -12.80
C ALA A 178 -3.07 -12.39 -13.98
N LEU A 179 -3.89 -11.33 -14.05
CA LEU A 179 -3.80 -10.28 -15.06
C LEU A 179 -2.47 -9.52 -15.00
N GLY A 180 -1.98 -9.20 -13.81
CA GLY A 180 -0.68 -8.54 -13.62
C GLY A 180 0.50 -9.41 -14.10
N THR A 181 0.44 -10.71 -13.81
CA THR A 181 1.42 -11.69 -14.30
C THR A 181 1.38 -11.77 -15.83
N LEU A 182 0.19 -11.87 -16.40
CA LEU A 182 0.00 -11.93 -17.85
C LEU A 182 0.53 -10.67 -18.55
N ALA A 183 0.26 -9.48 -18.03
CA ALA A 183 0.79 -8.23 -18.58
C ALA A 183 2.34 -8.20 -18.57
N THR A 184 2.96 -8.77 -17.54
CA THR A 184 4.43 -8.88 -17.44
C THR A 184 4.98 -9.86 -18.47
N GLU A 185 4.33 -11.02 -18.64
CA GLU A 185 4.71 -12.00 -19.65
C GLU A 185 4.52 -11.46 -21.08
N VAL A 186 3.45 -10.69 -21.34
CA VAL A 186 3.27 -9.97 -22.62
C VAL A 186 4.43 -9.00 -22.85
N ALA A 187 4.80 -8.20 -21.85
CA ALA A 187 5.90 -7.24 -21.98
C ALA A 187 7.24 -7.93 -22.26
N LYS A 188 7.54 -9.05 -21.58
CA LYS A 188 8.71 -9.88 -21.86
C LYS A 188 8.67 -10.47 -23.27
N ALA A 189 7.53 -11.04 -23.66
CA ALA A 189 7.35 -11.61 -24.98
C ALA A 189 7.58 -10.56 -26.08
N ILE A 190 6.99 -9.37 -25.96
CA ILE A 190 7.24 -8.26 -26.90
C ILE A 190 8.73 -7.93 -26.95
N HIS A 191 9.41 -7.83 -25.80
CA HIS A 191 10.84 -7.57 -25.75
C HIS A 191 11.67 -8.64 -26.46
N HIS A 192 11.34 -9.92 -26.26
CA HIS A 192 11.98 -11.06 -26.92
C HIS A 192 11.69 -11.08 -28.42
N ILE A 193 10.45 -10.84 -28.85
CA ILE A 193 10.05 -10.76 -30.26
C ILE A 193 10.82 -9.66 -30.99
N VAL A 194 10.99 -8.50 -30.35
CA VAL A 194 11.75 -7.38 -30.94
C VAL A 194 13.25 -7.74 -31.10
N LYS A 195 13.80 -8.58 -30.23
CA LYS A 195 15.21 -9.00 -30.27
C LYS A 195 15.47 -10.23 -31.15
N GLU A 196 14.57 -11.21 -31.14
CA GLU A 196 14.71 -12.52 -31.78
C GLU A 196 13.41 -12.94 -32.50
N PRO A 197 13.02 -12.22 -33.57
CA PRO A 197 11.66 -12.26 -34.14
C PRO A 197 11.22 -13.56 -34.82
N LYS A 198 12.14 -14.48 -35.16
CA LYS A 198 11.85 -15.57 -36.11
C LYS A 198 11.56 -16.95 -35.50
N GLU A 199 12.02 -17.24 -34.28
CA GLU A 199 11.93 -18.61 -33.73
C GLU A 199 10.97 -18.74 -32.53
N GLU A 200 10.88 -17.74 -31.66
CA GLU A 200 10.10 -17.85 -30.41
C GLU A 200 8.78 -17.08 -30.42
N ALA A 201 8.63 -16.11 -31.32
CA ALA A 201 7.46 -15.22 -31.38
C ALA A 201 6.11 -15.95 -31.51
N PRO A 202 5.94 -16.95 -32.41
CA PRO A 202 4.64 -17.60 -32.59
C PRO A 202 4.21 -18.41 -31.36
N ARG A 203 5.17 -19.10 -30.72
CA ARG A 203 4.91 -19.92 -29.52
C ARG A 203 4.56 -19.05 -28.31
N LEU A 204 5.25 -17.93 -28.14
CA LEU A 204 4.96 -16.97 -27.07
C LEU A 204 3.57 -16.34 -27.26
N LEU A 205 3.21 -15.96 -28.50
CA LEU A 205 1.89 -15.41 -28.80
C LEU A 205 0.76 -16.43 -28.59
N GLU A 206 0.96 -17.69 -28.98
CA GLU A 206 0.01 -18.77 -28.74
C GLU A 206 -0.17 -19.04 -27.24
N HIS A 207 0.93 -19.10 -26.48
CA HIS A 207 0.87 -19.26 -25.03
C HIS A 207 0.11 -18.10 -24.36
N LEU A 208 0.41 -16.85 -24.74
CA LEU A 208 -0.30 -15.68 -24.24
C LEU A 208 -1.80 -15.74 -24.54
N TYR A 209 -2.18 -16.13 -25.77
CA TYR A 209 -3.58 -16.27 -26.16
C TYR A 209 -4.31 -17.33 -25.32
N LEU A 210 -3.71 -18.51 -25.13
CA LEU A 210 -4.30 -19.59 -24.35
C LEU A 210 -4.49 -19.21 -22.88
N VAL A 211 -3.49 -18.57 -22.26
CA VAL A 211 -3.59 -18.09 -20.87
C VAL A 211 -4.67 -17.01 -20.73
N HIS A 212 -4.72 -16.06 -21.67
CA HIS A 212 -5.73 -15.00 -21.65
C HIS A 212 -7.14 -15.54 -21.87
N ALA A 213 -7.31 -16.54 -22.73
CA ALA A 213 -8.59 -17.20 -22.98
C ALA A 213 -9.07 -17.98 -21.75
N ALA A 214 -8.18 -18.68 -21.05
CA ALA A 214 -8.51 -19.40 -19.82
C ALA A 214 -9.05 -18.45 -18.74
N GLU A 215 -8.38 -17.31 -18.51
CA GLU A 215 -8.85 -16.33 -17.52
C GLU A 215 -10.19 -15.69 -17.91
N MET A 216 -10.43 -15.41 -19.19
CA MET A 216 -11.71 -14.87 -19.68
C MET A 216 -12.89 -15.85 -19.49
N THR A 217 -12.62 -17.15 -19.36
CA THR A 217 -13.65 -18.19 -19.14
C THR A 217 -13.85 -18.55 -17.67
N ARG A 218 -13.10 -17.93 -16.76
CA ARG A 218 -13.15 -18.24 -15.33
C ARG A 218 -14.50 -17.79 -14.76
N PRO A 219 -15.24 -18.65 -14.03
CA PRO A 219 -16.51 -18.27 -13.45
C PRO A 219 -16.30 -17.22 -12.36
N HIS A 220 -16.77 -15.99 -12.58
CA HIS A 220 -16.73 -14.93 -11.59
C HIS A 220 -17.87 -15.09 -10.58
N LEU A 221 -17.55 -15.10 -9.28
CA LEU A 221 -18.53 -14.99 -8.22
C LEU A 221 -19.16 -13.60 -8.29
N ALA A 222 -20.48 -13.54 -8.27
CA ALA A 222 -21.16 -12.28 -8.06
C ALA A 222 -20.93 -11.80 -6.62
N PRO A 223 -20.72 -10.49 -6.38
CA PRO A 223 -20.63 -9.97 -5.02
C PRO A 223 -21.96 -10.20 -4.31
N GLN A 224 -21.96 -11.03 -3.26
CA GLN A 224 -23.11 -11.16 -2.38
C GLN A 224 -23.26 -9.91 -1.51
N PRO A 225 -24.46 -9.42 -1.21
CA PRO A 225 -24.63 -8.30 -0.29
C PRO A 225 -24.07 -8.65 1.10
N LEU A 226 -23.32 -7.73 1.71
CA LEU A 226 -22.88 -7.91 3.10
C LEU A 226 -24.06 -7.71 4.05
N PRO A 227 -24.14 -8.47 5.16
CA PRO A 227 -25.12 -8.21 6.20
C PRO A 227 -24.85 -6.84 6.83
N ALA A 228 -25.93 -6.13 7.21
CA ALA A 228 -25.80 -4.83 7.86
C ALA A 228 -24.95 -4.92 9.13
N LEU A 229 -24.19 -3.85 9.39
CA LEU A 229 -23.43 -3.74 10.62
C LEU A 229 -24.38 -3.61 11.83
N PRO A 230 -24.06 -4.24 12.98
CA PRO A 230 -24.80 -4.05 14.22
C PRO A 230 -24.92 -2.56 14.62
N GLU A 231 -25.96 -2.23 15.39
CA GLU A 231 -26.15 -0.87 15.89
C GLU A 231 -24.91 -0.37 16.67
N GLY A 232 -24.47 0.86 16.37
CA GLY A 232 -23.28 1.47 16.96
C GLY A 232 -21.95 1.10 16.28
N MET A 233 -21.95 0.16 15.31
CA MET A 233 -20.78 -0.10 14.48
C MET A 233 -20.81 0.73 13.20
N HIS A 234 -19.63 1.23 12.81
CA HIS A 234 -19.45 1.96 11.56
C HIS A 234 -18.55 1.17 10.62
N PRO A 235 -18.83 1.20 9.30
CA PRO A 235 -17.93 0.59 8.33
C PRO A 235 -16.56 1.28 8.42
N PRO A 236 -15.47 0.58 8.09
CA PRO A 236 -14.11 1.12 8.12
C PRO A 236 -13.86 2.08 6.93
N LEU A 237 -14.80 3.00 6.67
CA LEU A 237 -14.73 4.05 5.65
C LEU A 237 -13.51 4.95 5.84
N ALA A 238 -12.96 5.00 7.06
CA ALA A 238 -11.71 5.69 7.35
C ALA A 238 -10.51 5.12 6.59
N LEU A 239 -10.59 3.91 6.00
CA LEU A 239 -9.49 3.31 5.23
C LEU A 239 -9.04 4.17 4.05
N LEU A 240 -9.97 4.81 3.34
CA LEU A 240 -9.64 5.63 2.19
C LEU A 240 -9.58 7.11 2.57
N PRO A 241 -8.60 7.87 2.05
CA PRO A 241 -8.57 9.31 2.23
C PRO A 241 -9.80 9.94 1.58
N LYS A 242 -10.42 10.91 2.26
CA LYS A 242 -11.42 11.76 1.63
C LYS A 242 -10.69 12.69 0.66
N GLY A 243 -11.05 12.67 -0.61
CA GLY A 243 -10.39 13.47 -1.65
C GLY A 243 -10.28 14.94 -1.25
N GLU A 244 -9.08 15.52 -1.35
CA GLU A 244 -8.76 16.89 -0.95
C GLU A 244 -9.20 17.94 -1.99
N GLN A 245 -10.41 17.83 -2.55
CA GLN A 245 -10.93 18.84 -3.50
C GLN A 245 -11.85 19.89 -2.89
N GLU A 246 -12.20 19.81 -1.60
CA GLU A 246 -13.05 20.83 -0.95
C GLU A 246 -12.30 21.93 -0.18
N GLN A 247 -10.96 21.95 -0.14
CA GLN A 247 -10.22 22.92 0.70
C GLN A 247 -9.10 23.72 0.02
N MET A 248 -8.96 23.67 -1.30
CA MET A 248 -8.10 24.62 -2.03
C MET A 248 -8.89 25.47 -3.02
N GLY A 249 -9.47 26.56 -2.48
CA GLY A 249 -9.56 27.86 -3.15
C GLY A 249 -10.46 27.96 -4.38
N LEU A 250 -11.70 28.39 -4.17
CA LEU A 250 -12.20 29.53 -4.95
C LEU A 250 -12.02 30.78 -4.07
N PRO A 251 -11.20 31.77 -4.47
CA PRO A 251 -11.37 33.11 -3.94
C PRO A 251 -12.66 33.66 -4.57
N GLU A 252 -13.75 33.66 -3.80
CA GLU A 252 -14.78 34.68 -4.00
C GLU A 252 -14.16 36.00 -3.57
N GLU A 253 -13.66 36.77 -4.55
CA GLU A 253 -13.79 38.22 -4.58
C GLU A 253 -13.23 38.73 -5.91
N THR A 254 -14.09 39.24 -6.78
CA THR A 254 -14.21 40.70 -6.96
C THR A 254 -15.35 41.06 -7.91
N ALA A 255 -16.02 42.13 -7.52
CA ALA A 255 -17.11 42.82 -8.19
C ALA A 255 -16.89 43.09 -9.68
N GLN A 256 -17.99 43.03 -10.43
CA GLN A 256 -18.52 44.16 -11.22
C GLN A 256 -20.03 44.02 -11.36
#